data_AF-A0A2H0CRC2-F1
#
_entry.id   AF-A0A2H0CRC2-F1
#
_cell.length_a   1.000
_cell.length_b   1.000
_cell.length_c   1.000
_cell.angle_alpha   90.00
_cell.angle_beta   90.00
_cell.angle_gamma   90.00
#
_symmetry.space_group_name_H-M   'P 1'
#
loop_
_entity.id
_entity.type
_entity.pdbx_description
1 polymer ?
#
loop_
_entity_poly.entity_id
_entity_poly.type
_entity_poly.pdbx_seq_one_letter_code
_entity_poly.pdbx_strand_id
1 'polypeptide(L)'
;MDSFFKPVLKYFLVVAVTLAMGFSVWILPHGEKEEPLSITPPIDAKDEAGRYLQQASEDFFYHEFDSAIENYGKAITAFEKENQPGKAAKVYESLGDLYKFRRKFEEAEAHYILAMKYHRKIDNSLGEARAMKDTGDLYMERGESASAKDWYKKGVALVQDLPPDKIQAVLFENIGRIYWKMEENIPEAIIWYTRARDTFSALENQMGYDHMTAVLNNLRGGQNLDIH
;
A
#
# COMPACT_ATOMS: atom_id res chain seq x y z
N MET A 1 61.01 1.90 -55.88
CA MET A 1 59.71 2.58 -55.73
C MET A 1 58.70 1.63 -56.33
N ASP A 2 57.88 0.86 -55.62
CA ASP A 2 57.18 1.04 -54.35
C ASP A 2 56.89 -0.35 -53.73
N SER A 3 57.20 -0.57 -52.45
CA SER A 3 56.57 -1.69 -51.71
C SER A 3 56.74 -1.67 -50.18
N PHE A 4 57.50 -0.74 -49.60
CA PHE A 4 57.75 -0.77 -48.14
C PHE A 4 56.81 0.11 -47.31
N PHE A 5 56.09 1.06 -47.92
CA PHE A 5 55.28 2.04 -47.19
C PHE A 5 53.85 1.60 -46.83
N LYS A 6 53.32 0.53 -47.47
CA LYS A 6 51.93 0.10 -47.24
C LYS A 6 51.66 -0.58 -45.87
N PRO A 7 52.55 -1.41 -45.29
CA PRO A 7 52.25 -2.06 -44.01
C PRO A 7 52.48 -1.13 -42.81
N VAL A 8 53.54 -0.30 -42.82
CA VAL A 8 53.85 0.62 -41.71
C VAL A 8 52.73 1.63 -41.49
N LEU A 9 52.14 2.15 -42.57
CA LEU A 9 50.99 3.06 -42.47
C LEU A 9 49.75 2.39 -41.87
N LYS A 10 49.51 1.10 -42.15
CA LYS A 10 48.40 0.35 -41.54
C LYS A 10 48.59 0.17 -40.04
N TYR A 11 49.80 -0.16 -39.57
CA TYR A 11 50.06 -0.28 -38.14
C TYR A 11 49.98 1.05 -37.42
N PHE A 12 50.49 2.13 -38.04
CA PHE A 12 50.36 3.47 -37.48
C PHE A 12 48.89 3.90 -37.35
N LEU A 13 48.06 3.56 -38.34
CA LEU A 13 46.63 3.87 -38.32
C LEU A 13 45.88 3.04 -37.27
N VAL A 14 46.21 1.75 -37.10
CA VAL A 14 45.61 0.90 -36.06
C VAL A 14 46.03 1.35 -34.66
N VAL A 15 47.30 1.70 -34.44
CA VAL A 15 47.80 2.20 -33.14
C VAL A 15 47.23 3.59 -32.82
N ALA A 16 47.11 4.47 -33.82
CA ALA A 16 46.47 5.77 -33.65
C ALA A 16 44.98 5.63 -33.33
N VAL A 17 44.28 4.68 -33.96
CA VAL A 17 42.86 4.40 -33.69
C VAL A 17 42.66 3.79 -32.30
N THR A 18 43.52 2.87 -31.84
CA THR A 18 43.41 2.30 -30.49
C THR A 18 43.76 3.30 -29.39
N LEU A 19 44.77 4.16 -29.61
CA LEU A 19 45.08 5.26 -28.69
C LEU A 19 43.97 6.31 -28.67
N ALA A 20 43.38 6.65 -29.82
CA ALA A 20 42.25 7.58 -29.90
C ALA A 20 40.99 7.00 -29.23
N MET A 21 40.71 5.70 -29.39
CA MET A 21 39.61 5.03 -28.71
C MET A 21 39.85 4.98 -27.18
N GLY A 22 41.07 4.64 -26.75
CA GLY A 22 41.43 4.63 -25.33
C GLY A 22 41.34 6.02 -24.66
N PHE A 23 41.76 7.08 -25.36
CA PHE A 23 41.60 8.46 -24.89
C PHE A 23 40.15 8.95 -24.94
N SER A 24 39.36 8.50 -25.93
CA SER A 24 37.94 8.85 -26.02
C SER A 24 37.13 8.30 -24.84
N VAL A 25 37.47 7.13 -24.30
CA VAL A 25 36.81 6.55 -23.12
C VAL A 25 37.07 7.37 -21.85
N TRP A 26 38.23 8.02 -21.75
CA TRP A 26 38.59 8.85 -20.58
C TRP A 26 38.04 10.28 -20.66
N ILE A 27 37.75 10.77 -21.87
CA ILE A 27 37.17 12.09 -22.15
C ILE A 27 35.64 12.02 -22.27
N LEU A 28 35.04 10.83 -22.33
CA LEU A 28 33.61 10.71 -22.05
C LEU A 28 33.38 11.31 -20.66
N PRO A 29 32.42 12.26 -20.52
CA PRO A 29 32.00 12.68 -19.20
C PRO A 29 31.67 11.38 -18.48
N HIS A 30 32.39 11.08 -17.40
CA HIS A 30 31.93 10.04 -16.49
C HIS A 30 30.57 10.55 -16.10
N GLY A 31 29.52 9.94 -16.68
CA GLY A 31 28.16 10.26 -16.31
C GLY A 31 28.17 10.31 -14.81
N GLU A 32 27.68 11.41 -14.24
CA GLU A 32 27.28 11.39 -12.84
C GLU A 32 26.64 10.04 -12.64
N LYS A 33 27.20 9.22 -11.72
CA LYS A 33 26.51 7.99 -11.37
C LYS A 33 25.11 8.47 -11.09
N GLU A 34 24.15 8.09 -11.93
CA GLU A 34 22.77 8.39 -11.64
C GLU A 34 22.55 7.66 -10.32
N GLU A 35 22.59 8.42 -9.22
CA GLU A 35 22.03 7.96 -7.98
C GLU A 35 20.66 7.44 -8.38
N PRO A 36 20.34 6.17 -8.07
CA PRO A 36 19.11 5.57 -8.55
C PRO A 36 17.99 6.55 -8.22
N LEU A 37 17.36 7.10 -9.25
CA LEU A 37 16.28 8.06 -9.10
C LEU A 37 15.25 7.38 -8.23
N SER A 38 15.21 7.76 -6.95
CA SER A 38 14.22 7.25 -6.03
C SER A 38 12.88 7.68 -6.61
N ILE A 39 12.06 6.68 -6.94
CA ILE A 39 10.69 6.84 -7.47
C ILE A 39 9.80 7.66 -6.53
N THR A 40 10.25 7.88 -5.30
CA THR A 40 9.81 8.95 -4.43
C THR A 40 10.94 9.98 -4.29
N PRO A 41 10.73 11.28 -4.60
CA PRO A 41 11.68 12.30 -4.15
C PRO A 41 11.93 12.10 -2.65
N PRO A 42 13.16 12.37 -2.14
CA PRO A 42 13.40 12.33 -0.71
C PRO A 42 12.27 13.11 -0.05
N ILE A 43 11.50 12.46 0.83
CA ILE A 43 10.59 13.21 1.69
C ILE A 43 11.50 14.29 2.30
N ASP A 44 11.12 15.56 2.17
CA ASP A 44 11.70 16.66 2.93
C ASP A 44 11.36 16.42 4.42
N ALA A 45 11.94 15.36 4.97
CA ALA A 45 11.79 14.89 6.32
C ALA A 45 12.71 15.78 7.14
N LYS A 46 12.24 17.01 7.33
CA LYS A 46 12.87 18.00 8.20
C LYS A 46 13.04 17.44 9.62
N ASP A 47 12.15 16.52 10.02
CA ASP A 47 12.20 15.80 11.29
C ASP A 47 12.85 14.40 11.15
N GLU A 48 13.42 13.93 12.25
CA GLU A 48 14.12 12.64 12.33
C GLU A 48 13.16 11.46 12.11
N ALA A 49 11.93 11.59 12.62
CA ALA A 49 10.90 10.57 12.50
C ALA A 49 10.51 10.28 11.05
N GLY A 50 10.36 11.33 10.21
CA GLY A 50 10.04 11.19 8.80
C GLY A 50 11.13 10.46 8.01
N ARG A 51 12.42 10.65 8.37
CA ARG A 51 13.54 9.95 7.72
C ARG A 51 13.50 8.46 8.00
N TYR A 52 13.27 8.07 9.25
CA TYR A 52 13.10 6.66 9.61
C TYR A 52 11.91 6.03 8.89
N LEU A 53 10.79 6.76 8.77
CA LEU A 53 9.62 6.26 8.06
C LEU A 53 9.87 6.07 6.56
N GLN A 54 10.57 7.01 5.93
CA GLN A 54 10.96 6.91 4.52
C GLN A 54 11.86 5.69 4.31
N GLN A 55 12.93 5.56 5.10
CA GLN A 55 13.85 4.43 4.99
C GLN A 55 13.13 3.10 5.23
N ALA A 56 12.25 3.02 6.24
CA ALA A 56 11.47 1.81 6.49
C ALA A 56 10.58 1.41 5.29
N SER A 57 10.03 2.40 4.60
CA SER A 57 9.19 2.16 3.40
C SER A 57 10.04 1.67 2.22
N GLU A 58 11.23 2.21 2.05
CA GLU A 58 12.21 1.77 1.06
C GLU A 58 12.70 0.34 1.36
N ASP A 59 13.11 0.08 2.60
CA ASP A 59 13.52 -1.25 3.06
C ASP A 59 12.40 -2.28 2.83
N PHE A 60 11.14 -1.91 3.13
CA PHE A 60 9.99 -2.76 2.86
C PHE A 60 9.84 -3.07 1.37
N PHE A 61 9.95 -2.06 0.50
CA PHE A 61 9.87 -2.22 -0.94
C PHE A 61 10.97 -3.15 -1.50
N TYR A 62 12.20 -3.03 -0.99
CA TYR A 62 13.32 -3.89 -1.36
C TYR A 62 13.38 -5.22 -0.60
N HIS A 63 12.32 -5.54 0.16
CA HIS A 63 12.17 -6.80 0.92
C HIS A 63 13.23 -6.98 2.03
N GLU A 64 13.85 -5.88 2.48
CA GLU A 64 14.72 -5.82 3.65
C GLU A 64 13.88 -5.71 4.94
N PHE A 65 13.05 -6.71 5.20
CA PHE A 65 11.99 -6.60 6.20
C PHE A 65 12.47 -6.35 7.63
N ASP A 66 13.63 -6.89 8.01
CA ASP A 66 14.14 -6.70 9.36
C ASP A 66 14.65 -5.26 9.56
N SER A 67 15.29 -4.68 8.53
CA SER A 67 15.65 -3.25 8.49
C SER A 67 14.40 -2.36 8.53
N ALA A 68 13.38 -2.71 7.74
CA ALA A 68 12.11 -1.99 7.71
C ALA A 68 11.44 -1.98 9.09
N ILE A 69 11.35 -3.13 9.77
CA ILE A 69 10.79 -3.23 11.13
C ILE A 69 11.58 -2.35 12.12
N GLU A 70 12.91 -2.37 12.06
CA GLU A 70 13.76 -1.55 12.90
C GLU A 70 13.50 -0.05 12.67
N ASN A 71 13.49 0.39 11.42
CA ASN A 71 13.27 1.79 11.06
C ASN A 71 11.85 2.26 11.38
N TYR A 72 10.82 1.42 11.19
CA TYR A 72 9.46 1.73 11.67
C TYR A 72 9.42 1.90 13.19
N GLY A 73 10.11 1.05 13.95
CA GLY A 73 10.20 1.17 15.41
C GLY A 73 10.88 2.48 15.87
N LYS A 74 11.94 2.90 15.17
CA LYS A 74 12.59 4.20 15.39
C LYS A 74 11.65 5.36 15.06
N ALA A 75 10.92 5.29 13.94
CA ALA A 75 9.94 6.30 13.54
C ALA A 75 8.82 6.47 14.58
N ILE A 76 8.26 5.36 15.09
CA ILE A 76 7.25 5.38 16.16
C ILE A 76 7.79 6.08 17.39
N THR A 77 8.97 5.67 17.88
CA THR A 77 9.59 6.25 19.07
C THR A 77 9.83 7.76 18.90
N ALA A 78 10.24 8.20 17.71
CA ALA A 78 10.43 9.61 17.41
C ALA A 78 9.10 10.38 17.37
N PHE A 79 8.08 9.87 16.67
CA PHE A 79 6.75 10.49 16.65
C PHE A 79 6.11 10.58 18.03
N GLU A 80 6.32 9.61 18.91
CA GLU A 80 5.85 9.67 20.30
C GLU A 80 6.54 10.78 21.10
N LYS A 81 7.86 10.91 20.97
CA LYS A 81 8.63 11.99 21.62
C LYS A 81 8.22 13.37 21.12
N GLU A 82 7.90 13.48 19.83
CA GLU A 82 7.41 14.70 19.21
C GLU A 82 5.92 14.98 19.50
N ASN A 83 5.26 14.12 20.28
CA ASN A 83 3.83 14.19 20.59
C ASN A 83 2.95 14.20 19.32
N GLN A 84 3.28 13.35 18.36
CA GLN A 84 2.56 13.13 17.09
C GLN A 84 1.92 11.71 17.04
N PRO A 85 1.02 11.36 17.98
CA PRO A 85 0.42 10.03 18.07
C PRO A 85 -0.35 9.61 16.81
N GLY A 86 -0.89 10.56 16.04
CA GLY A 86 -1.55 10.25 14.76
C GLY A 86 -0.61 9.76 13.67
N LYS A 87 0.66 10.22 13.66
CA LYS A 87 1.68 9.67 12.76
C LYS A 87 2.15 8.30 13.26
N ALA A 88 2.39 8.15 14.56
CA ALA A 88 2.72 6.85 15.16
C ALA A 88 1.65 5.79 14.88
N ALA A 89 0.36 6.14 14.95
CA ALA A 89 -0.75 5.24 14.61
C ALA A 89 -0.62 4.68 13.18
N LYS A 90 -0.33 5.54 12.20
CA LYS A 90 -0.13 5.12 10.81
C LYS A 90 1.09 4.22 10.64
N VAL A 91 2.16 4.46 11.38
CA VAL A 91 3.34 3.58 11.35
C VAL A 91 3.02 2.20 11.94
N TYR A 92 2.18 2.13 12.99
CA TYR A 92 1.67 0.85 13.48
C TYR A 92 0.81 0.11 12.45
N GLU A 93 -0.01 0.81 11.65
CA GLU A 93 -0.71 0.19 10.51
C GLU A 93 0.28 -0.40 9.50
N SER A 94 1.32 0.35 9.14
CA SER A 94 2.37 -0.11 8.20
C SER A 94 3.14 -1.33 8.72
N LEU A 95 3.43 -1.40 10.02
CA LEU A 95 3.98 -2.61 10.64
C LEU A 95 3.00 -3.78 10.55
N GLY A 96 1.72 -3.55 10.83
CA GLY A 96 0.67 -4.55 10.66
C GLY A 96 0.63 -5.11 9.24
N ASP A 97 0.69 -4.25 8.23
CA ASP A 97 0.75 -4.64 6.82
C ASP A 97 2.02 -5.43 6.48
N LEU A 98 3.18 -5.03 7.00
CA LEU A 98 4.44 -5.74 6.81
C LEU A 98 4.37 -7.15 7.40
N TYR A 99 3.90 -7.30 8.64
CA TYR A 99 3.77 -8.61 9.27
C TYR A 99 2.72 -9.48 8.57
N LYS A 100 1.60 -8.90 8.12
CA LYS A 100 0.61 -9.58 7.29
C LYS A 100 1.24 -10.09 5.99
N PHE A 101 2.02 -9.27 5.30
CA PHE A 101 2.76 -9.67 4.10
C PHE A 101 3.71 -10.84 4.36
N ARG A 102 4.38 -10.86 5.53
CA ARG A 102 5.24 -11.98 5.97
C ARG A 102 4.46 -13.19 6.52
N ARG A 103 3.12 -13.20 6.46
CA ARG A 103 2.22 -14.21 7.05
C ARG A 103 2.42 -14.45 8.55
N LYS A 104 2.84 -13.40 9.26
CA LYS A 104 2.99 -13.34 10.70
C LYS A 104 1.75 -12.70 11.31
N PHE A 105 0.67 -13.47 11.35
CA PHE A 105 -0.66 -12.93 11.58
C PHE A 105 -0.87 -12.43 13.01
N GLU A 106 -0.29 -13.10 14.00
CA GLU A 106 -0.35 -12.68 15.40
C GLU A 106 0.34 -11.33 15.63
N GLU A 107 1.54 -11.14 15.04
CA GLU A 107 2.23 -9.84 15.10
C GLU A 107 1.46 -8.76 14.33
N ALA A 108 0.88 -9.09 13.17
CA ALA A 108 0.08 -8.15 12.39
C ALA A 108 -1.13 -7.64 13.20
N GLU A 109 -1.88 -8.55 13.83
CA GLU A 109 -3.03 -8.21 14.67
C GLU A 109 -2.62 -7.31 15.84
N ALA A 110 -1.52 -7.64 16.53
CA ALA A 110 -1.01 -6.83 17.64
C ALA A 110 -0.72 -5.39 17.20
N HIS A 111 -0.14 -5.18 16.03
CA HIS A 111 0.16 -3.86 15.49
C HIS A 111 -1.08 -3.09 15.05
N TYR A 112 -2.07 -3.74 14.43
CA TYR A 112 -3.36 -3.07 14.14
C TYR A 112 -4.09 -2.67 15.43
N ILE A 113 -4.06 -3.49 16.48
CA ILE A 113 -4.65 -3.15 17.79
C ILE A 113 -3.94 -1.93 18.41
N LEU A 114 -2.62 -1.82 18.27
CA LEU A 114 -1.88 -0.64 18.69
C LEU A 114 -2.30 0.59 17.86
N ALA A 115 -2.43 0.48 16.54
CA ALA A 115 -2.94 1.57 15.70
C ALA A 115 -4.33 2.04 16.14
N MET A 116 -5.27 1.12 16.41
CA MET A 116 -6.60 1.45 16.95
C MET A 116 -6.50 2.24 18.24
N LYS A 117 -5.66 1.80 19.18
CA LYS A 117 -5.45 2.48 20.47
C LYS A 117 -4.93 3.91 20.29
N TYR A 118 -4.04 4.15 19.33
CA TYR A 118 -3.49 5.48 19.08
C TYR A 118 -4.50 6.39 18.39
N HIS A 119 -5.22 5.89 17.39
CA HIS A 119 -6.31 6.64 16.76
C HIS A 119 -7.40 7.02 17.76
N ARG A 120 -7.77 6.09 18.66
CA ARG A 120 -8.73 6.37 19.73
C ARG A 120 -8.27 7.47 20.68
N LYS A 121 -6.97 7.51 21.03
CA LYS A 121 -6.40 8.55 21.91
C LYS A 121 -6.50 9.96 21.32
N ILE A 122 -6.62 10.08 20.00
CA ILE A 122 -6.72 11.35 19.28
C ILE A 122 -8.10 11.58 18.66
N ASP A 123 -9.10 10.81 19.08
CA ASP A 123 -10.48 10.87 18.55
C ASP A 123 -10.56 10.72 17.02
N ASN A 124 -9.63 9.97 16.42
CA ASN A 124 -9.64 9.69 14.98
C ASN A 124 -10.43 8.42 14.67
N SER A 125 -11.76 8.51 14.73
CA SER A 125 -12.67 7.39 14.47
C SER A 125 -12.48 6.77 13.08
N LEU A 126 -12.15 7.57 12.05
CA LEU A 126 -11.89 7.06 10.69
C LEU A 126 -10.61 6.21 10.62
N GLY A 127 -9.55 6.62 11.32
CA GLY A 127 -8.31 5.83 11.43
C GLY A 127 -8.51 4.56 12.23
N GLU A 128 -9.25 4.64 13.34
CA GLU A 128 -9.56 3.46 14.16
C GLU A 128 -10.40 2.43 13.37
N ALA A 129 -11.41 2.88 12.62
CA ALA A 129 -12.21 2.02 11.75
C ALA A 129 -11.40 1.39 10.62
N ARG A 130 -10.37 2.10 10.10
CA ARG A 130 -9.42 1.55 9.13
C ARG A 130 -8.62 0.39 9.72
N ALA A 131 -8.03 0.58 10.90
CA ALA A 131 -7.29 -0.50 11.57
C ALA A 131 -8.20 -1.69 11.92
N MET A 132 -9.48 -1.46 12.27
CA MET A 132 -10.47 -2.53 12.43
C MET A 132 -10.75 -3.26 11.12
N LYS A 133 -10.86 -2.53 10.00
CA LYS A 133 -10.97 -3.13 8.67
C LYS A 133 -9.75 -3.99 8.36
N ASP A 134 -8.53 -3.52 8.63
CA ASP A 134 -7.32 -4.28 8.29
C ASP A 134 -7.17 -5.53 9.16
N THR A 135 -7.67 -5.48 10.39
CA THR A 135 -7.84 -6.68 11.23
C THR A 135 -8.89 -7.62 10.64
N GLY A 136 -10.03 -7.12 10.16
CA GLY A 136 -11.01 -7.93 9.45
C GLY A 136 -10.43 -8.62 8.21
N ASP A 137 -9.62 -7.92 7.42
CA ASP A 137 -8.92 -8.48 6.25
C ASP A 137 -7.96 -9.60 6.68
N LEU A 138 -7.24 -9.42 7.79
CA LEU A 138 -6.36 -10.44 8.35
C LEU A 138 -7.13 -11.75 8.69
N TYR A 139 -8.32 -11.63 9.29
CA TYR A 139 -9.18 -12.78 9.54
C TYR A 139 -9.72 -13.41 8.24
N MET A 140 -9.99 -12.62 7.20
CA MET A 140 -10.34 -13.16 5.88
C MET A 140 -9.21 -13.98 5.27
N GLU A 141 -7.96 -13.51 5.38
CA GLU A 141 -6.78 -14.25 4.89
C GLU A 141 -6.58 -15.58 5.62
N ARG A 142 -7.03 -15.68 6.87
CA ARG A 142 -7.06 -16.92 7.67
C ARG A 142 -8.25 -17.84 7.37
N GLY A 143 -9.19 -17.40 6.53
CA GLY A 143 -10.43 -18.14 6.24
C GLY A 143 -11.51 -18.01 7.33
N GLU A 144 -11.35 -17.07 8.27
CA GLU A 144 -12.23 -16.87 9.42
C GLU A 144 -13.26 -15.77 9.14
N SER A 145 -14.15 -16.03 8.18
CA SER A 145 -15.11 -15.05 7.67
C SER A 145 -16.06 -14.49 8.74
N ALA A 146 -16.45 -15.30 9.74
CA ALA A 146 -17.29 -14.83 10.85
C ALA A 146 -16.57 -13.76 11.70
N SER A 147 -15.34 -14.03 12.11
CA SER A 147 -14.50 -13.10 12.86
C SER A 147 -14.22 -11.82 12.06
N ALA A 148 -13.94 -11.96 10.77
CA ALA A 148 -13.76 -10.82 9.87
C ALA A 148 -15.00 -9.92 9.81
N LYS A 149 -16.18 -10.52 9.64
CA LYS A 149 -17.46 -9.79 9.60
C LYS A 149 -17.69 -9.01 10.89
N ASP A 150 -17.37 -9.58 12.04
CA ASP A 150 -17.52 -8.90 13.33
C ASP A 150 -16.60 -7.69 13.45
N TRP A 151 -15.35 -7.79 12.97
CA TRP A 151 -14.43 -6.65 12.91
C TRP A 151 -14.91 -5.56 11.97
N TYR A 152 -15.39 -5.91 10.78
CA TYR A 152 -15.97 -4.91 9.87
C TYR A 152 -17.20 -4.23 10.48
N LYS A 153 -18.08 -4.98 11.16
CA LYS A 153 -19.26 -4.40 11.83
C LYS A 153 -18.88 -3.47 12.99
N LYS A 154 -17.83 -3.77 13.74
CA LYS A 154 -17.28 -2.84 14.75
C LYS A 154 -16.81 -1.54 14.10
N GLY A 155 -16.09 -1.64 12.97
CA GLY A 155 -15.69 -0.49 12.17
C GLY A 155 -16.89 0.35 11.73
N VAL A 156 -17.92 -0.28 11.15
CA VAL A 156 -19.16 0.40 10.73
C VAL A 156 -19.81 1.13 11.89
N ALA A 157 -20.00 0.46 13.03
CA ALA A 157 -20.64 1.05 14.20
C ALA A 157 -19.89 2.29 14.71
N LEU A 158 -18.57 2.34 14.56
CA LEU A 158 -17.75 3.48 14.97
C LEU A 158 -17.93 4.71 14.08
N VAL A 159 -18.24 4.52 12.78
CA VAL A 159 -18.26 5.62 11.79
C VAL A 159 -19.64 5.87 11.16
N GLN A 160 -20.68 5.16 11.57
CA GLN A 160 -22.02 5.23 10.96
C GLN A 160 -22.67 6.63 11.05
N ASP A 161 -22.34 7.40 12.07
CA ASP A 161 -22.92 8.72 12.34
C ASP A 161 -22.03 9.87 11.83
N LEU A 162 -20.92 9.54 11.16
CA LEU A 162 -20.00 10.52 10.57
C LEU A 162 -20.41 10.88 9.15
N PRO A 163 -19.99 12.05 8.63
CA PRO A 163 -20.14 12.38 7.22
C PRO A 163 -19.59 11.26 6.31
N PRO A 164 -20.16 11.08 5.10
CA PRO A 164 -19.71 10.05 4.17
C PRO A 164 -18.18 10.04 4.02
N ASP A 165 -17.58 8.87 4.19
CA ASP A 165 -16.14 8.66 4.01
C ASP A 165 -15.88 7.34 3.29
N LYS A 166 -14.77 7.29 2.55
CA LYS A 166 -14.35 6.10 1.79
C LYS A 166 -14.28 4.85 2.68
N ILE A 167 -13.88 4.97 3.95
CA ILE A 167 -13.77 3.81 4.84
C ILE A 167 -15.13 3.14 5.08
N GLN A 168 -16.21 3.92 5.15
CA GLN A 168 -17.57 3.38 5.28
C GLN A 168 -17.91 2.51 4.07
N ALA A 169 -17.67 3.03 2.86
CA ALA A 169 -17.93 2.30 1.62
C ALA A 169 -17.13 0.98 1.54
N VAL A 170 -15.85 1.02 1.91
CA VAL A 170 -14.98 -0.17 1.93
C VAL A 170 -15.46 -1.21 2.95
N LEU A 171 -15.84 -0.78 4.15
CA LEU A 171 -16.41 -1.66 5.17
C LEU A 171 -17.71 -2.33 4.70
N PHE A 172 -18.59 -1.55 4.06
CA PHE A 172 -19.84 -2.06 3.50
C PHE A 172 -19.58 -3.06 2.37
N GLU A 173 -18.63 -2.77 1.47
CA GLU A 173 -18.23 -3.69 0.40
C GLU A 173 -17.69 -5.01 0.97
N ASN A 174 -16.82 -4.95 1.98
CA ASN A 174 -16.24 -6.12 2.62
C ASN A 174 -17.31 -7.00 3.30
N ILE A 175 -18.28 -6.39 3.98
CA ILE A 175 -19.42 -7.12 4.57
C ILE A 175 -20.30 -7.73 3.47
N GLY A 176 -20.61 -6.97 2.41
CA GLY A 176 -21.37 -7.46 1.26
C GLY A 176 -20.71 -8.66 0.57
N ARG A 177 -19.37 -8.67 0.51
CA ARG A 177 -18.58 -9.79 -0.01
C ARG A 177 -18.73 -11.04 0.82
N ILE A 178 -18.73 -10.92 2.14
CA ILE A 178 -18.95 -12.07 3.03
C ILE A 178 -20.35 -12.65 2.81
N TYR A 179 -21.39 -11.80 2.81
CA TYR A 179 -22.76 -12.27 2.57
C TYR A 179 -22.91 -12.93 1.20
N TRP A 180 -22.28 -12.39 0.16
CA TRP A 180 -22.35 -12.97 -1.18
C TRP A 180 -21.60 -14.29 -1.31
N LYS A 181 -20.34 -14.32 -0.91
CA LYS A 181 -19.41 -15.42 -1.28
C LYS A 181 -19.24 -16.49 -0.20
N MET A 182 -19.55 -16.17 1.05
CA MET A 182 -19.29 -17.06 2.19
C MET A 182 -20.59 -17.57 2.82
N GLU A 183 -21.64 -16.74 2.83
CA GLU A 183 -22.95 -17.09 3.40
C GLU A 183 -24.02 -17.34 2.33
N GLU A 184 -23.72 -17.08 1.05
CA GLU A 184 -24.64 -17.19 -0.08
C GLU A 184 -25.98 -16.44 0.12
N ASN A 185 -26.00 -15.44 1.00
CA ASN A 185 -27.15 -14.61 1.29
C ASN A 185 -27.14 -13.37 0.37
N ILE A 186 -27.64 -13.56 -0.85
CA ILE A 186 -27.74 -12.52 -1.88
C ILE A 186 -28.57 -11.31 -1.43
N PRO A 187 -29.75 -11.47 -0.78
CA PRO A 187 -30.51 -10.33 -0.26
C PRO A 187 -29.70 -9.41 0.65
N GLU A 188 -28.99 -9.95 1.65
CA GLU A 188 -28.15 -9.14 2.52
C GLU A 188 -26.97 -8.50 1.77
N ALA A 189 -26.34 -9.25 0.87
CA ALA A 189 -25.24 -8.72 0.06
C ALA A 189 -25.67 -7.47 -0.73
N ILE A 190 -26.86 -7.51 -1.34
CA ILE A 190 -27.43 -6.35 -2.08
C ILE A 190 -27.60 -5.14 -1.15
N ILE A 191 -28.06 -5.33 0.09
CA ILE A 191 -28.21 -4.23 1.06
C ILE A 191 -26.86 -3.56 1.32
N TRP A 192 -25.83 -4.36 1.63
CA TRP A 192 -24.49 -3.83 1.95
C TRP A 192 -23.81 -3.18 0.75
N TYR A 193 -23.87 -3.79 -0.44
CA TYR A 193 -23.33 -3.17 -1.65
C TYR A 193 -24.09 -1.90 -2.06
N THR A 194 -25.40 -1.82 -1.80
CA THR A 194 -26.18 -0.60 -2.03
C THR A 194 -25.68 0.53 -1.12
N ARG A 195 -25.45 0.25 0.17
CA ARG A 195 -24.85 1.25 1.08
C ARG A 195 -23.48 1.71 0.60
N ALA A 196 -22.62 0.79 0.16
CA ALA A 196 -21.31 1.13 -0.39
C ALA A 196 -21.41 2.06 -1.61
N ARG A 197 -22.29 1.72 -2.57
CA ARG A 197 -22.56 2.56 -3.76
C ARG A 197 -23.05 3.95 -3.37
N ASP A 198 -23.99 4.04 -2.46
CA ASP A 198 -24.62 5.30 -2.06
C ASP A 198 -23.60 6.20 -1.33
N THR A 199 -22.72 5.63 -0.51
CA THR A 199 -21.56 6.35 0.05
C THR A 199 -20.62 6.85 -1.04
N PHE A 200 -20.27 6.03 -2.04
CA PHE A 200 -19.44 6.51 -3.16
C PHE A 200 -20.12 7.62 -3.97
N SER A 201 -21.44 7.55 -4.16
CA SER A 201 -22.21 8.62 -4.80
C SER A 201 -22.15 9.92 -4.00
N ALA A 202 -22.32 9.86 -2.68
CA ALA A 202 -22.23 11.03 -1.81
C ALA A 202 -20.82 11.64 -1.78
N LEU A 203 -19.79 10.85 -2.06
CA LEU A 203 -18.39 11.28 -2.19
C LEU A 203 -18.03 11.78 -3.59
N GLU A 204 -18.98 11.82 -4.53
CA GLU A 204 -18.74 12.11 -5.95
C GLU A 204 -17.65 11.19 -6.57
N ASN A 205 -17.49 9.98 -6.02
CA ASN A 205 -16.52 9.00 -6.49
C ASN A 205 -17.15 8.11 -7.57
N GLN A 206 -17.08 8.57 -8.82
CA GLN A 206 -17.67 7.89 -9.96
C GLN A 206 -17.15 6.45 -10.13
N MET A 207 -15.84 6.24 -9.96
CA MET A 207 -15.23 4.91 -10.12
C MET A 207 -15.78 3.91 -9.10
N GLY A 208 -15.87 4.32 -7.82
CA GLY A 208 -16.45 3.47 -6.77
C GLY A 208 -17.94 3.21 -6.98
N TYR A 209 -18.68 4.23 -7.42
CA TYR A 209 -20.10 4.11 -7.76
C TYR A 209 -20.34 3.09 -8.89
N ASP A 210 -19.58 3.21 -9.99
CA ASP A 210 -19.71 2.33 -11.15
C ASP A 210 -19.32 0.88 -10.80
N HIS A 211 -18.23 0.71 -10.04
CA HIS A 211 -17.82 -0.60 -9.53
C HIS A 211 -18.95 -1.27 -8.74
N MET A 212 -19.53 -0.58 -7.75
CA MET A 212 -20.63 -1.13 -6.95
C MET A 212 -21.90 -1.38 -7.76
N THR A 213 -22.19 -0.52 -8.74
CA THR A 213 -23.34 -0.70 -9.65
C THR A 213 -23.18 -1.96 -10.50
N ALA A 214 -21.98 -2.23 -11.02
CA ALA A 214 -21.70 -3.46 -11.76
C ALA A 214 -21.88 -4.71 -10.88
N VAL A 215 -21.37 -4.68 -9.64
CA VAL A 215 -21.57 -5.77 -8.67
C VAL A 215 -23.05 -6.02 -8.42
N LEU A 216 -23.83 -4.97 -8.15
CA LEU A 216 -25.28 -5.07 -7.92
C LEU A 216 -26.05 -5.62 -9.12
N ASN A 217 -25.69 -5.20 -10.34
CA ASN A 217 -26.32 -5.71 -11.56
C ASN A 217 -26.05 -7.20 -11.75
N ASN A 218 -24.83 -7.66 -11.48
CA ASN A 218 -24.50 -9.09 -11.54
C ASN A 218 -25.31 -9.91 -10.54
N LEU A 219 -25.47 -9.42 -9.30
CA LEU A 219 -26.25 -10.09 -8.25
C LEU A 219 -27.74 -10.20 -8.61
N ARG A 220 -28.33 -9.12 -9.13
CA ARG A 220 -29.74 -9.09 -9.54
C ARG A 220 -30.01 -9.87 -10.82
N GLY A 221 -29.07 -9.84 -11.77
CA GLY A 221 -29.14 -10.60 -13.00
C GLY A 221 -29.08 -12.11 -12.77
N GLY A 222 -28.26 -12.57 -11.82
CA GLY A 222 -28.21 -13.97 -11.41
C GLY A 222 -29.55 -14.48 -10.86
N GLN A 223 -30.23 -13.68 -10.03
CA GLN A 223 -31.56 -14.06 -9.50
C GLN A 223 -32.62 -14.25 -10.58
N ASN A 224 -32.51 -13.56 -11.72
CA ASN A 224 -33.47 -13.68 -12.81
C ASN A 224 -33.26 -14.94 -13.67
N LEU A 225 -32.11 -15.62 -13.55
CA LEU A 225 -31.82 -16.85 -14.30
C LEU A 225 -32.24 -18.13 -13.57
N ASP A 226 -32.45 -18.07 -12.25
CA ASP A 226 -32.84 -19.22 -11.41
C ASP A 226 -34.38 -19.41 -11.30
N ILE A 227 -35.17 -18.67 -12.09
CA ILE A 227 -36.66 -18.67 -12.05
C ILE A 227 -37.32 -19.26 -13.33
N HIS A 228 -36.60 -20.08 -14.10
CA HIS A 228 -37.13 -20.81 -15.25
C HIS A 228 -36.78 -22.29 -15.20
#